data_AF-A0A9E1X4Q5-F1
#
_entry.id   AF-A0A9E1X4Q5-F1
#
_cell.length_a   1.000
_cell.length_b   1.000
_cell.length_c   1.000
_cell.angle_alpha   90.00
_cell.angle_beta   90.00
_cell.angle_gamma   90.00
#
_symmetry.space_group_name_H-M   'P 1'
#
loop_
_entity.id
_entity.type
_entity.pdbx_description
1 polymer ?
#
loop_
_entity_poly.entity_id
_entity_poly.type
_entity_poly.pdbx_seq_one_letter_code
_entity_poly.pdbx_strand_id
1 'polypeptide(L)'
;MTTTENPSPEAAAMTEMDTENISDAAFDFRAYANDPDRITDFSRSNDDVNSLISVVEDNSDAIFTWRYDKGERAALDKLYEKAKTSQWNGQTDLDWSIDVDPYAVLAPADPAEVAYFADNPDSPLYKLNEDEWLEVGVESMNWSLSQFMHGEQGALLCTAKIVETVPWIDAKYYAATQVVDEARHVE
;
A
#
# COMPACT_ATOMS: atom_id res chain seq x y z
N MET A 1 6.95 -14.80 -31.48
CA MET A 1 6.18 -16.01 -31.14
C MET A 1 5.49 -15.68 -29.84
N THR A 2 4.23 -15.26 -29.91
CA THR A 2 3.39 -14.94 -28.76
C THR A 2 3.01 -16.25 -28.09
N THR A 3 3.57 -16.52 -26.92
CA THR A 3 3.07 -17.56 -26.03
C THR A 3 1.84 -16.99 -25.33
N THR A 4 0.67 -17.25 -25.89
CA THR A 4 -0.59 -17.13 -25.16
C THR A 4 -0.61 -18.24 -24.13
N GLU A 5 -0.14 -17.97 -22.91
CA GLU A 5 -0.42 -18.83 -21.78
C GLU A 5 -1.91 -18.73 -21.49
N ASN A 6 -2.62 -19.85 -21.64
CA ASN A 6 -4.02 -19.91 -21.25
C ASN A 6 -4.10 -19.69 -19.73
N PRO A 7 -5.06 -18.89 -19.24
CA PRO A 7 -5.26 -18.76 -17.80
C PRO A 7 -5.54 -20.14 -17.19
N SER A 8 -5.08 -20.33 -15.95
CA SER A 8 -5.39 -21.51 -15.15
C SER A 8 -6.92 -21.79 -15.19
N PRO A 9 -7.35 -23.06 -15.26
CA PRO A 9 -8.77 -23.43 -15.27
C PRO A 9 -9.60 -22.79 -14.14
N GLU A 10 -8.98 -22.48 -13.01
CA GLU A 10 -9.62 -21.79 -11.88
C GLU A 10 -9.82 -20.28 -12.11
N ALA A 11 -8.90 -19.63 -12.85
CA ALA A 11 -9.05 -18.21 -13.21
C ALA A 11 -10.17 -18.02 -14.25
N ALA A 12 -10.33 -18.97 -15.18
CA ALA A 12 -11.45 -18.98 -16.12
C ALA A 12 -12.80 -19.21 -15.43
N ALA A 13 -12.83 -19.96 -14.33
CA ALA A 13 -14.04 -20.20 -13.54
C ALA A 13 -14.53 -18.95 -12.80
N MET A 14 -13.64 -18.02 -12.43
CA MET A 14 -14.02 -16.76 -11.78
C MET A 14 -14.76 -15.79 -12.72
N THR A 15 -14.46 -15.82 -14.02
CA THR A 15 -15.11 -14.97 -15.05
C THR A 15 -16.57 -15.34 -15.35
N GLU A 16 -17.03 -16.54 -14.99
CA GLU A 16 -18.41 -17.00 -15.23
C GLU A 16 -19.28 -17.10 -13.96
N MET A 17 -18.75 -16.78 -12.77
CA MET A 17 -19.49 -16.88 -11.51
C MET A 17 -20.32 -15.62 -11.23
N ASP A 18 -21.65 -15.78 -11.18
CA ASP A 18 -22.60 -14.78 -10.67
C ASP A 18 -22.14 -14.28 -9.28
N THR A 19 -21.71 -13.03 -9.22
CA THR A 19 -21.11 -12.39 -8.03
C THR A 19 -22.06 -12.24 -6.85
N GLU A 20 -23.33 -12.60 -7.00
CA GLU A 20 -24.35 -12.39 -5.97
C GLU A 20 -24.32 -13.42 -4.83
N ASN A 21 -23.67 -14.58 -4.94
CA ASN A 21 -23.70 -15.60 -3.89
C ASN A 21 -22.45 -16.51 -3.81
N ILE A 22 -21.26 -15.94 -3.65
CA ILE A 22 -20.11 -16.75 -3.21
C ILE A 22 -20.17 -16.85 -1.69
N SER A 23 -20.74 -17.94 -1.18
CA SER A 23 -20.62 -18.27 0.25
C SER A 23 -19.19 -18.71 0.57
N ASP A 24 -18.64 -18.33 1.72
CA ASP A 24 -17.34 -18.79 2.25
C ASP A 24 -17.19 -20.33 2.23
N ALA A 25 -18.29 -21.09 2.15
CA ALA A 25 -18.30 -22.55 2.08
C ALA A 25 -17.95 -23.12 0.69
N ALA A 26 -18.03 -22.32 -0.38
CA ALA A 26 -17.83 -22.78 -1.76
C ALA A 26 -16.45 -22.40 -2.33
N PHE A 27 -15.81 -21.36 -1.78
CA PHE A 27 -14.49 -20.89 -2.18
C PHE A 27 -13.78 -20.29 -0.97
N ASP A 28 -12.65 -20.88 -0.57
CA ASP A 28 -11.87 -20.36 0.54
C ASP A 28 -11.00 -19.19 0.06
N PHE A 29 -11.59 -17.99 0.09
CA PHE A 29 -10.89 -16.76 -0.25
C PHE A 29 -9.62 -16.53 0.58
N ARG A 30 -9.58 -17.00 1.84
CA ARG A 30 -8.39 -16.82 2.68
C ARG A 30 -7.28 -17.75 2.24
N ALA A 31 -7.57 -19.01 1.96
CA ALA A 31 -6.56 -19.93 1.42
C ALA A 31 -6.07 -19.45 0.06
N TYR A 32 -6.97 -19.03 -0.82
CA TYR A 32 -6.65 -18.51 -2.14
C TYR A 32 -5.78 -17.25 -2.12
N ALA A 33 -6.11 -16.28 -1.27
CA ALA A 33 -5.37 -15.01 -1.19
C ALA A 33 -4.01 -15.15 -0.49
N ASN A 34 -3.83 -16.17 0.36
CA ASN A 34 -2.60 -16.39 1.12
C ASN A 34 -1.73 -17.54 0.58
N ASP A 35 -2.00 -18.02 -0.64
CA ASP A 35 -1.20 -19.05 -1.30
C ASP A 35 0.15 -18.46 -1.78
N PRO A 36 1.30 -18.88 -1.20
CA PRO A 36 2.61 -18.33 -1.55
C PRO A 36 3.05 -18.65 -2.97
N ASP A 37 2.69 -19.83 -3.49
CA ASP A 37 3.10 -20.24 -4.85
C ASP A 37 2.40 -19.33 -5.86
N ARG A 38 1.11 -19.09 -5.65
CA ARG A 38 0.31 -18.16 -6.43
C ARG A 38 0.84 -16.71 -6.33
N ILE A 39 1.13 -16.23 -5.12
CA ILE A 39 1.71 -14.89 -4.93
C ILE A 39 3.00 -14.78 -5.74
N THR A 40 3.81 -15.83 -5.78
CA THR A 40 5.06 -15.87 -6.54
C THR A 40 4.82 -15.82 -8.04
N ASP A 41 3.78 -16.47 -8.57
CA ASP A 41 3.43 -16.44 -9.99
C ASP A 41 3.10 -15.03 -10.50
N PHE A 42 2.48 -14.21 -9.65
CA PHE A 42 2.14 -12.80 -9.95
C PHE A 42 3.19 -11.80 -9.47
N SER A 43 4.11 -12.21 -8.59
CA SER A 43 5.20 -11.36 -8.12
C SER A 43 6.14 -11.06 -9.28
N ARG A 44 6.31 -9.77 -9.57
CA ARG A 44 7.25 -9.28 -10.57
C ARG A 44 8.31 -8.44 -9.88
N SER A 45 9.58 -8.75 -10.13
CA SER A 45 10.68 -7.82 -9.86
C SER A 45 10.75 -6.80 -10.98
N ASN A 46 11.18 -5.58 -10.66
CA ASN A 46 11.52 -4.62 -11.70
C ASN A 46 12.81 -5.06 -12.40
N ASP A 47 12.73 -5.37 -13.70
CA ASP A 47 13.87 -5.83 -14.51
C ASP A 47 14.86 -4.68 -14.80
N ASP A 48 14.40 -3.43 -14.76
CA ASP A 48 15.24 -2.23 -14.86
C ASP A 48 15.06 -1.36 -13.61
N VAL A 49 15.99 -1.49 -12.68
CA VAL A 49 16.02 -0.72 -11.42
C VAL A 49 16.15 0.79 -11.61
N ASN A 50 16.48 1.27 -12.81
CA ASN A 50 16.53 2.70 -13.13
C ASN A 50 15.26 3.20 -13.84
N SER A 51 14.32 2.30 -14.16
CA SER A 51 13.07 2.69 -14.78
C SER A 51 12.24 3.52 -13.81
N LEU A 52 11.80 4.69 -14.27
CA LEU A 52 10.88 5.56 -13.53
C LEU A 52 9.43 5.09 -13.61
N ILE A 53 9.12 4.17 -14.53
CA ILE A 53 7.75 3.72 -14.80
C ILE A 53 7.74 2.20 -14.90
N SER A 54 6.91 1.57 -14.07
CA SER A 54 6.58 0.15 -14.18
C SER A 54 5.10 0.01 -14.53
N VAL A 55 4.80 -0.83 -15.51
CA VAL A 55 3.42 -1.11 -15.94
C VAL A 55 3.03 -2.48 -15.43
N VAL A 56 1.89 -2.56 -14.75
CA VAL A 56 1.30 -3.80 -14.27
C VAL A 56 -0.06 -3.98 -14.94
N GLU A 57 -0.32 -5.18 -15.44
CA GLU A 57 -1.62 -5.52 -16.03
C GLU A 57 -2.71 -5.54 -14.95
N ASP A 58 -3.82 -4.89 -15.27
CA ASP A 58 -5.02 -4.92 -14.42
C ASP A 58 -5.91 -6.10 -14.80
N ASN A 59 -6.05 -7.04 -13.89
CA ASN A 59 -6.79 -8.28 -14.08
C ASN A 59 -8.22 -8.17 -13.51
N SER A 60 -8.95 -7.10 -13.83
CA SER A 60 -10.28 -6.85 -13.29
C SER A 60 -11.20 -6.09 -14.24
N ASP A 61 -12.51 -6.35 -14.14
CA ASP A 61 -13.53 -5.59 -14.86
C ASP A 61 -13.89 -4.30 -14.12
N ALA A 62 -14.17 -3.24 -14.89
CA ALA A 62 -14.72 -2.00 -14.34
C ALA A 62 -16.23 -2.13 -14.10
N ILE A 63 -16.65 -2.04 -12.83
CA ILE A 63 -18.06 -2.22 -12.45
C ILE A 63 -18.74 -0.87 -12.24
N PHE A 64 -19.73 -0.58 -13.09
CA PHE A 64 -20.66 0.53 -12.90
C PHE A 64 -21.86 0.09 -12.06
N THR A 65 -22.19 0.88 -11.04
CA THR A 65 -23.38 0.65 -10.22
C THR A 65 -24.43 1.75 -10.47
N TRP A 66 -25.67 1.32 -10.71
CA TRP A 66 -26.81 2.22 -10.92
C TRP A 66 -27.72 2.30 -9.70
N ARG A 67 -27.37 1.59 -8.62
CA ARG A 67 -28.04 1.65 -7.32
C ARG A 67 -27.31 2.64 -6.43
N TYR A 68 -27.97 3.77 -6.15
CA TYR A 68 -27.41 4.88 -5.38
C TYR A 68 -27.91 4.93 -3.95
N ASP A 69 -28.70 3.95 -3.53
CA ASP A 69 -29.20 3.84 -2.16
C ASP A 69 -28.03 3.71 -1.20
N LYS A 70 -27.83 4.76 -0.42
CA LYS A 70 -26.72 4.88 0.52
C LYS A 70 -27.10 4.33 1.89
N GLY A 71 -26.15 3.70 2.57
CA GLY A 71 -26.32 3.21 3.95
C GLY A 71 -26.77 1.76 4.06
N GLU A 72 -26.86 1.02 2.96
CA GLU A 72 -27.04 -0.44 2.98
C GLU A 72 -25.89 -1.11 3.75
N ARG A 73 -24.69 -0.52 3.67
CA ARG A 73 -23.52 -0.87 4.47
C ARG A 73 -23.17 0.24 5.46
N ALA A 74 -23.98 0.38 6.51
CA ALA A 74 -23.88 1.45 7.52
C ALA A 74 -22.47 1.67 8.12
N ALA A 75 -21.65 0.62 8.24
CA ALA A 75 -20.27 0.77 8.74
C ALA A 75 -19.37 1.56 7.76
N LEU A 76 -19.49 1.30 6.45
CA LEU A 76 -18.74 1.99 5.41
C LEU A 76 -19.24 3.43 5.25
N ASP A 77 -20.55 3.63 5.33
CA ASP A 77 -21.14 4.97 5.34
C ASP A 77 -20.60 5.81 6.51
N LYS A 78 -20.55 5.24 7.72
CA LYS A 78 -19.97 5.92 8.89
C LYS A 78 -18.52 6.33 8.67
N LEU A 79 -17.71 5.46 8.06
CA LEU A 79 -16.31 5.77 7.77
C LEU A 79 -16.20 6.89 6.71
N TYR A 80 -17.02 6.82 5.67
CA TYR A 80 -17.09 7.86 4.64
C TYR A 80 -17.48 9.22 5.21
N GLU A 81 -18.53 9.29 6.05
CA GLU A 81 -18.94 10.54 6.71
C GLU A 81 -17.85 11.10 7.62
N LYS A 82 -17.12 10.24 8.34
CA LYS A 82 -15.98 10.66 9.15
C LYS A 82 -14.85 11.22 8.27
N ALA A 83 -14.47 10.49 7.23
CA ALA A 83 -13.36 10.83 6.35
C ALA A 83 -13.51 12.22 5.73
N LYS A 84 -14.71 12.58 5.25
CA LYS A 84 -15.01 13.92 4.69
C LYS A 84 -14.66 15.09 5.62
N THR A 85 -14.70 14.88 6.93
CA THR A 85 -14.45 15.94 7.93
C THR A 85 -13.06 15.90 8.53
N SER A 86 -12.28 14.83 8.27
CA SER A 86 -10.97 14.60 8.87
C SER A 86 -9.84 14.71 7.85
N GLN A 87 -10.06 15.48 6.77
CA GLN A 87 -9.04 15.73 5.76
C GLN A 87 -8.12 16.87 6.21
N TRP A 88 -6.80 16.68 6.09
CA TRP A 88 -5.77 17.70 6.20
C TRP A 88 -5.28 18.14 4.80
N ASN A 89 -4.58 19.27 4.74
CA ASN A 89 -3.89 19.75 3.55
C ASN A 89 -2.43 20.05 3.91
N GLY A 90 -1.50 19.30 3.32
CA GLY A 90 -0.07 19.45 3.63
C GLY A 90 0.44 20.87 3.37
N GLN A 91 -0.06 21.56 2.35
CA GLN A 91 0.42 22.90 1.99
C GLN A 91 -0.01 24.00 2.96
N THR A 92 -1.12 23.83 3.67
CA THR A 92 -1.71 24.89 4.52
C THR A 92 -1.74 24.57 6.00
N ASP A 93 -1.79 23.28 6.35
CA ASP A 93 -1.98 22.85 7.74
C ASP A 93 -0.64 22.60 8.45
N LEU A 94 0.46 22.54 7.69
CA LEU A 94 1.84 22.48 8.20
C LEU A 94 2.57 23.80 7.95
N ASP A 95 3.31 24.27 8.96
CA ASP A 95 4.17 25.44 8.85
C ASP A 95 5.54 25.03 8.27
N TRP A 96 5.64 25.02 6.94
CA TRP A 96 6.87 24.70 6.20
C TRP A 96 8.00 25.72 6.39
N SER A 97 7.79 26.82 7.10
CA SER A 97 8.86 27.78 7.41
C SER A 97 9.76 27.32 8.56
N ILE A 98 9.34 26.29 9.30
CA ILE A 98 10.12 25.70 10.38
C ILE A 98 11.26 24.87 9.78
N ASP A 99 12.49 25.27 10.06
CA ASP A 99 13.69 24.50 9.69
C ASP A 99 13.80 23.24 10.56
N VAL A 100 14.06 22.10 9.91
CA VAL A 100 14.17 20.79 10.57
C VAL A 100 15.54 20.23 10.26
N ASP A 101 16.36 20.04 11.30
CA ASP A 101 17.65 19.37 11.20
C ASP A 101 17.44 17.84 11.36
N PRO A 102 17.63 17.04 10.29
CA PRO A 102 17.47 15.59 10.38
C PRO A 102 18.40 14.97 11.42
N TYR A 103 19.61 15.50 11.59
CA TYR A 103 20.60 14.97 12.55
C TYR A 103 20.21 15.22 14.02
N ALA A 104 19.38 16.23 14.29
CA ALA A 104 18.89 16.56 15.63
C ALA A 104 17.60 15.82 16.02
N VAL A 105 16.86 15.29 15.04
CA VAL A 105 15.54 14.64 15.24
C VAL A 105 15.65 13.11 15.29
N LEU A 106 16.81 12.56 14.94
CA LEU A 106 17.09 11.11 15.01
C LEU A 106 17.17 10.61 16.46
N ALA A 107 16.03 10.23 17.01
CA ALA A 107 16.01 9.21 18.05
C ALA A 107 16.13 7.84 17.37
N PRO A 108 17.02 6.94 17.82
CA PRO A 108 17.01 5.56 17.36
C PRO A 108 15.61 4.97 17.58
N ALA A 109 15.04 4.35 16.54
CA ALA A 109 13.76 3.65 16.67
C ALA A 109 13.82 2.57 17.76
N ASP A 110 14.98 1.92 17.91
CA ASP A 110 15.32 1.04 19.03
C ASP A 110 16.73 1.37 19.57
N PRO A 111 16.83 2.11 20.69
CA PRO A 111 18.13 2.42 21.32
C PRO A 111 18.89 1.18 21.81
N ALA A 112 18.20 0.08 22.14
CA ALA A 112 18.85 -1.15 22.59
C ALA A 112 19.49 -1.90 21.43
N GLU A 113 18.86 -1.87 20.25
CA GLU A 113 19.42 -2.42 19.02
C GLU A 113 20.68 -1.65 18.58
N VAL A 114 20.64 -0.32 18.61
CA VAL A 114 21.82 0.51 18.30
C VAL A 114 22.96 0.22 19.28
N ALA A 115 22.69 0.17 20.59
CA ALA A 115 23.70 -0.17 21.59
C ALA A 115 24.29 -1.57 21.35
N TYR A 116 23.45 -2.55 21.00
CA TYR A 116 23.91 -3.90 20.68
C TYR A 116 24.92 -3.89 19.52
N PHE A 117 24.66 -3.16 18.45
CA PHE A 117 25.57 -3.10 17.29
C PHE A 117 26.81 -2.23 17.50
N ALA A 118 26.70 -1.17 18.31
CA ALA A 118 27.81 -0.27 18.62
C ALA A 118 28.81 -0.89 19.61
N ASP A 119 28.33 -1.68 20.59
CA ASP A 119 29.19 -2.26 21.62
C ASP A 119 29.73 -3.65 21.26
N ASN A 120 29.14 -4.33 20.27
CA ASN A 120 29.53 -5.67 19.85
C ASN A 120 30.74 -5.65 18.91
N PRO A 121 31.93 -6.15 19.30
CA PRO A 121 33.13 -6.14 18.45
C PRO A 121 33.01 -6.96 17.16
N ASP A 122 32.09 -7.93 17.12
CA ASP A 122 31.83 -8.77 15.94
C ASP A 122 30.84 -8.10 14.97
N SER A 123 30.23 -6.97 15.35
CA SER A 123 29.32 -6.21 14.50
C SER A 123 30.06 -5.52 13.36
N PRO A 124 29.52 -5.53 12.13
CA PRO A 124 30.08 -4.74 11.03
C PRO A 124 30.01 -3.23 11.31
N LEU A 125 29.11 -2.79 12.20
CA LEU A 125 28.91 -1.38 12.58
C LEU A 125 29.81 -0.94 13.76
N TYR A 126 30.52 -1.87 14.41
CA TYR A 126 31.38 -1.58 15.58
C TYR A 126 32.47 -0.53 15.30
N LYS A 127 32.90 -0.42 14.05
CA LYS A 127 33.98 0.48 13.62
C LYS A 127 33.51 1.90 13.33
N LEU A 128 32.20 2.13 13.31
CA LEU A 128 31.64 3.44 13.01
C LEU A 128 31.90 4.40 14.18
N ASN A 129 32.33 5.61 13.86
CA ASN A 129 32.42 6.70 14.81
C ASN A 129 31.04 7.37 15.02
N GLU A 130 30.95 8.35 15.92
CA GLU A 130 29.68 9.03 16.26
C GLU A 130 29.02 9.69 15.03
N ASP A 131 29.79 10.36 14.18
CA ASP A 131 29.27 11.02 12.96
C ASP A 131 28.77 9.97 11.94
N GLU A 132 29.48 8.85 11.80
CA GLU A 132 29.05 7.74 10.93
C GLU A 132 27.78 7.04 11.45
N TRP A 133 27.60 6.96 12.78
CA TRP A 133 26.37 6.44 13.38
C TRP A 133 25.18 7.37 13.15
N LEU A 134 25.39 8.68 13.23
CA LEU A 134 24.37 9.67 12.89
C LEU A 134 23.96 9.56 11.42
N GLU A 135 24.92 9.38 10.52
CA GLU A 135 24.66 9.17 9.09
C GLU A 135 23.82 7.90 8.84
N VAL A 136 24.13 6.78 9.51
CA VAL A 136 23.30 5.56 9.45
C VAL A 136 21.87 5.83 9.90
N GLY A 137 21.69 6.67 10.93
CA GLY A 137 20.37 7.10 11.37
C GLY A 137 19.61 7.85 10.27
N VAL A 138 20.24 8.84 9.64
CA VAL A 138 19.64 9.62 8.53
C VAL A 138 19.28 8.68 7.37
N GLU A 139 20.21 7.82 6.96
CA GLU A 139 19.99 6.90 5.84
C GLU A 139 18.92 5.85 6.15
N SER A 140 18.81 5.40 7.40
CA SER A 140 17.71 4.52 7.84
C SER A 140 16.35 5.22 7.77
N MET A 141 16.28 6.49 8.14
CA MET A 141 15.08 7.30 8.00
C MET A 141 14.73 7.54 6.52
N ASN A 142 15.71 7.91 5.70
CA ASN A 142 15.56 8.08 4.24
C ASN A 142 15.06 6.79 3.58
N TRP A 143 15.65 5.64 3.95
CA TRP A 143 15.22 4.33 3.46
C TRP A 143 13.78 4.02 3.88
N SER A 144 13.43 4.25 5.14
CA SER A 144 12.08 4.03 5.67
C SER A 144 11.05 4.92 4.96
N LEU A 145 11.34 6.21 4.81
CA LEU A 145 10.50 7.15 4.06
C LEU A 145 10.34 6.71 2.60
N SER A 146 11.41 6.24 1.96
CA SER A 146 11.32 5.67 0.61
C SER A 146 10.36 4.47 0.57
N GLN A 147 10.41 3.56 1.55
CA GLN A 147 9.44 2.46 1.62
C GLN A 147 8.01 2.96 1.83
N PHE A 148 7.79 3.98 2.68
CA PHE A 148 6.48 4.62 2.83
C PHE A 148 5.97 5.17 1.50
N MET A 149 6.76 5.98 0.78
CA MET A 149 6.32 6.57 -0.49
C MET A 149 5.88 5.52 -1.52
N HIS A 150 6.63 4.42 -1.65
CA HIS A 150 6.26 3.32 -2.55
C HIS A 150 5.01 2.57 -2.04
N GLY A 151 4.90 2.36 -0.72
CA GLY A 151 3.75 1.73 -0.08
C GLY A 151 2.48 2.54 -0.28
N GLU A 152 2.53 3.85 -0.06
CA GLU A 152 1.42 4.79 -0.24
C GLU A 152 1.01 4.89 -1.72
N GLN A 153 1.95 4.91 -2.66
CA GLN A 153 1.62 4.83 -4.09
C GLN A 153 0.94 3.49 -4.45
N GLY A 154 1.39 2.38 -3.86
CA GLY A 154 0.72 1.09 -4.00
C GLY A 154 -0.69 1.10 -3.43
N ALA A 155 -0.87 1.67 -2.23
CA ALA A 155 -2.16 1.83 -1.58
C ALA A 155 -3.11 2.72 -2.39
N LEU A 156 -2.60 3.80 -3.00
CA LEU A 156 -3.34 4.66 -3.92
C LEU A 156 -3.92 3.85 -5.10
N LEU A 157 -3.11 2.99 -5.72
CA LEU A 157 -3.58 2.12 -6.81
C LEU A 157 -4.57 1.06 -6.30
N CYS A 158 -4.30 0.41 -5.18
CA CYS A 158 -5.18 -0.58 -4.57
C CYS A 158 -6.55 0.00 -4.21
N THR A 159 -6.60 1.21 -3.64
CA THR A 159 -7.85 1.88 -3.29
C THR A 159 -8.63 2.31 -4.53
N ALA A 160 -7.94 2.77 -5.58
CA ALA A 160 -8.56 3.04 -6.88
C ALA A 160 -9.17 1.76 -7.49
N LYS A 161 -8.49 0.62 -7.36
CA LYS A 161 -9.02 -0.69 -7.77
C LYS A 161 -10.27 -1.08 -7.01
N ILE A 162 -10.35 -0.80 -5.71
CA ILE A 162 -11.59 -1.03 -4.95
C ILE A 162 -12.72 -0.16 -5.51
N VAL A 163 -12.47 1.12 -5.81
CA VAL A 163 -13.48 2.00 -6.43
C VAL A 163 -13.95 1.44 -7.76
N GLU A 164 -13.06 0.88 -8.59
CA GLU A 164 -13.38 0.33 -9.90
C GLU A 164 -14.17 -0.98 -9.82
N THR A 165 -13.78 -1.89 -8.94
CA THR A 165 -14.18 -3.31 -9.00
C THR A 165 -15.30 -3.73 -8.05
N VAL A 166 -15.63 -2.94 -7.01
CA VAL A 166 -16.72 -3.34 -6.09
C VAL A 166 -18.10 -2.95 -6.62
N PRO A 167 -19.15 -3.77 -6.44
CA PRO A 167 -20.49 -3.46 -6.95
C PRO A 167 -21.30 -2.52 -6.03
N TRP A 168 -20.87 -2.31 -4.77
CA TRP A 168 -21.62 -1.55 -3.77
C TRP A 168 -21.22 -0.08 -3.74
N ILE A 169 -22.20 0.81 -3.87
CA ILE A 169 -21.96 2.26 -3.89
C ILE A 169 -21.35 2.79 -2.58
N ASP A 170 -21.77 2.27 -1.42
CA ASP A 170 -21.19 2.64 -0.11
C ASP A 170 -19.69 2.33 -0.04
N ALA A 171 -19.26 1.20 -0.63
CA ALA A 171 -17.86 0.82 -0.69
C ALA A 171 -17.07 1.70 -1.66
N LYS A 172 -17.63 2.02 -2.84
CA LYS A 172 -17.01 2.97 -3.78
C LYS A 172 -16.83 4.35 -3.15
N TYR A 173 -17.80 4.86 -2.39
CA TYR A 173 -17.68 6.14 -1.70
C TYR A 173 -16.59 6.15 -0.65
N TYR A 174 -16.55 5.14 0.23
CA TYR A 174 -15.50 5.04 1.22
C TYR A 174 -14.11 4.85 0.59
N ALA A 175 -13.97 3.96 -0.39
CA ALA A 175 -12.71 3.74 -1.09
C ALA A 175 -12.23 5.02 -1.80
N ALA A 176 -13.14 5.83 -2.37
CA ALA A 176 -12.77 7.11 -2.96
C ALA A 176 -12.18 8.10 -1.95
N THR A 177 -12.60 8.06 -0.68
CA THR A 177 -11.92 8.85 0.37
C THR A 177 -10.51 8.35 0.64
N GLN A 178 -10.28 7.03 0.58
CA GLN A 178 -8.95 6.47 0.74
C GLN A 178 -8.04 6.79 -0.45
N VAL A 179 -8.56 6.80 -1.68
CA VAL A 179 -7.80 7.29 -2.86
C VAL A 179 -7.28 8.69 -2.63
N VAL A 180 -8.11 9.59 -2.09
CA VAL A 180 -7.68 10.97 -1.77
C VAL A 180 -6.71 10.98 -0.58
N ASP A 181 -6.92 10.13 0.43
CA ASP A 181 -6.02 10.02 1.57
C ASP A 181 -4.60 9.61 1.11
N GLU A 182 -4.47 8.52 0.34
CA GLU A 182 -3.15 8.05 -0.11
C GLU A 182 -2.52 9.00 -1.14
N ALA A 183 -3.32 9.69 -1.96
CA ALA A 183 -2.79 10.72 -2.85
C ALA A 183 -2.09 11.85 -2.07
N ARG A 184 -2.62 12.26 -0.91
CA ARG A 184 -2.01 13.28 -0.06
C ARG A 184 -0.86 12.76 0.79
N HIS A 185 -0.77 11.44 1.01
CA HIS A 185 0.42 10.87 1.64
C HIS A 185 1.60 10.84 0.67
N VAL A 186 1.34 10.74 -0.63
CA VAL A 186 2.36 10.70 -1.70
C VAL A 186 2.74 12.09 -2.22
N GLU A 187 1.89 13.12 -2.08
CA GLU A 187 2.12 14.49 -2.59
C GLU A 187 3.28 15.22 -1.89
#